data_AF-A0A1W9ZDQ5-F1
#
_entry.id   AF-A0A1W9ZDQ5-F1
#
_cell.length_a   1.000
_cell.length_b   1.000
_cell.length_c   1.000
_cell.angle_alpha   90.00
_cell.angle_beta   90.00
_cell.angle_gamma   90.00
#
_symmetry.space_group_name_H-M   'P 1'
#
loop_
_entity.id
_entity.type
_entity.pdbx_description
1 polymer ?
#
loop_
_entity_poly.entity_id
_entity_poly.type
_entity_poly.pdbx_seq_one_letter_code
_entity_poly.pdbx_strand_id
1 'polypeptide(L)'
;MTIWNPKAVVPAFSLGFYGDLFLSEADQGKKAMGAAATTLNDIAAQLSDEDAEFLAEAAEEAAAGLPEIGQPMAFNEVPGILQPVARFFARRIDAGLMLLFVSELNQVKRYLDEDVLASKIQQRVLDKITEETKVVVGHSLGSVVAYETIAVHKLRIPTLVTLGSPLGMKTVTKRLRAKLAVNAVDAGSPGVRSWTNIYDKADPVASAGALKRLWPGVDDWTVENDNEPHSIERYLNKKITGKTIGSATQ
;
A
#
# COMPACT_ATOMS: atom_id res chain seq x y z
N MET A 1 -0.93 4.12 31.58
CA MET A 1 0.39 4.12 32.25
C MET A 1 1.44 4.01 31.15
N THR A 2 1.97 5.13 30.68
CA THR A 2 2.91 5.17 29.56
C THR A 2 4.30 4.86 30.08
N ILE A 3 4.83 3.69 29.74
CA ILE A 3 6.21 3.32 30.06
C ILE A 3 7.11 3.99 29.03
N TRP A 4 7.38 5.29 29.21
CA TRP A 4 8.41 5.97 28.43
C TRP A 4 9.75 5.61 29.04
N ASN A 5 10.57 4.82 28.34
CA ASN A 5 11.92 4.48 28.77
C ASN A 5 12.91 5.53 28.23
N PRO A 6 13.43 6.44 29.06
CA PRO A 6 14.34 7.51 28.63
C PRO A 6 15.70 7.00 28.13
N LYS A 7 15.97 5.68 28.22
CA LYS A 7 17.17 5.02 27.65
C LYS A 7 16.91 4.32 26.32
N ALA A 8 15.69 4.40 25.76
CA ALA A 8 15.42 3.82 24.45
C ALA A 8 16.23 4.57 23.39
N VAL A 9 17.22 3.89 22.82
CA VAL A 9 17.94 4.39 21.64
C VAL A 9 16.91 4.49 20.52
N VAL A 10 16.64 5.71 20.07
CA VAL A 10 15.82 5.92 18.87
C VAL A 10 16.64 5.41 17.69
N PRO A 11 16.18 4.38 16.97
CA PRO A 11 16.92 3.90 15.81
C PRO A 11 17.03 5.01 14.77
N ALA A 12 18.15 5.04 14.05
CA ALA A 12 18.30 5.93 12.90
C ALA A 12 17.16 5.67 11.91
N PHE A 13 16.51 6.74 11.46
CA PHE A 13 15.34 6.68 10.59
C PHE A 13 15.59 7.50 9.33
N SER A 14 15.18 6.96 8.19
CA SER A 14 15.21 7.65 6.90
C SER A 14 13.91 7.39 6.14
N LEU A 15 13.35 8.42 5.53
CA LEU A 15 12.11 8.36 4.77
C LEU A 15 12.39 8.48 3.27
N GLY A 16 12.00 7.46 2.50
CA GLY A 16 11.97 7.50 1.04
C GLY A 16 10.73 8.24 0.54
N PHE A 17 10.71 9.57 0.63
CA PHE A 17 9.57 10.38 0.19
C PHE A 17 9.52 10.51 -1.34
N TYR A 18 8.37 10.18 -1.92
CA TYR A 18 8.14 10.24 -3.36
C TYR A 18 6.74 10.75 -3.75
N GLY A 19 5.95 11.24 -2.79
CA GLY A 19 4.56 11.68 -3.05
C GLY A 19 4.47 12.85 -4.04
N ASP A 20 5.49 13.70 -4.10
CA ASP A 20 5.61 14.80 -5.06
C ASP A 20 5.69 14.33 -6.52
N LEU A 21 6.13 13.09 -6.77
CA LEU A 21 6.21 12.55 -8.15
C LEU A 21 4.83 12.20 -8.73
N PHE A 22 3.78 12.15 -7.90
CA PHE A 22 2.41 11.93 -8.35
C PHE A 22 1.67 13.24 -8.68
N LEU A 23 2.23 14.39 -8.29
CA LEU A 23 1.65 15.70 -8.54
C LEU A 23 1.85 16.12 -10.00
N SER A 24 0.86 16.82 -10.55
CA SER A 24 1.00 17.49 -11.84
C SER A 24 2.13 18.53 -11.79
N GLU A 25 2.73 18.89 -12.93
CA GLU A 25 3.74 19.97 -12.97
C GLU A 25 3.20 21.29 -12.41
N ALA A 26 1.90 21.55 -12.57
CA ALA A 26 1.23 22.73 -12.04
C ALA A 26 1.07 22.71 -10.50
N ASP A 27 1.23 21.55 -9.88
CA ASP A 27 1.06 21.34 -8.43
C ASP A 27 2.39 21.09 -7.70
N GLN A 28 3.48 20.85 -8.43
CA GLN A 28 4.81 20.74 -7.87
C GLN A 28 5.25 22.06 -7.21
N GLY A 29 5.71 21.99 -5.96
CA GLY A 29 6.19 23.14 -5.20
C GLY A 29 5.11 23.96 -4.46
N LYS A 30 3.82 23.64 -4.63
CA LYS A 30 2.77 24.16 -3.75
C LYS A 30 2.88 23.47 -2.38
N LYS A 31 3.03 24.24 -1.29
CA LYS A 31 2.93 23.68 0.07
C LYS A 31 1.55 23.03 0.21
N ALA A 32 1.50 21.82 0.77
CA ALA A 32 0.28 21.09 1.10
C ALA A 32 -0.49 21.77 2.26
N MET A 33 -0.88 23.03 2.09
CA MET A 33 -1.59 23.81 3.08
C MET A 33 -2.82 24.40 2.39
N GLY A 34 -3.96 23.72 2.58
CA GLY A 34 -5.26 24.15 2.05
C GLY A 34 -5.62 23.64 0.65
N ALA A 35 -5.08 22.51 0.20
CA ALA A 35 -5.65 21.84 -0.98
C ALA A 35 -7.09 21.44 -0.66
N ALA A 36 -8.04 21.79 -1.53
CA ALA A 36 -9.40 21.29 -1.45
C ALA A 36 -9.36 19.76 -1.37
N ALA A 37 -10.19 19.16 -0.52
CA ALA A 37 -10.25 17.71 -0.40
C ALA A 37 -10.60 17.11 -1.77
N THR A 38 -9.71 16.26 -2.30
CA THR A 38 -9.94 15.53 -3.55
C THR A 38 -11.27 14.79 -3.49
N THR A 39 -12.10 14.93 -4.52
CA THR A 39 -13.39 14.25 -4.61
C THR A 39 -13.34 13.08 -5.59
N LEU A 40 -14.36 12.21 -5.57
CA LEU A 40 -14.51 11.14 -6.56
C LEU A 40 -14.63 11.71 -7.99
N ASN A 41 -15.25 12.89 -8.15
CA ASN A 41 -15.35 13.57 -9.44
C ASN A 41 -13.98 14.03 -9.96
N ASP A 42 -13.13 14.59 -9.09
CA ASP A 42 -11.79 15.05 -9.46
C ASP A 42 -10.92 13.89 -9.97
N ILE A 43 -11.02 12.73 -9.30
CA ILE A 43 -10.29 11.53 -9.72
C ILE A 43 -10.89 11.00 -11.02
N ALA A 44 -12.22 10.81 -11.08
CA ALA A 44 -12.89 10.27 -12.25
C ALA A 44 -12.63 11.08 -13.54
N ALA A 45 -12.46 12.40 -13.43
CA ALA A 45 -12.12 13.26 -14.57
C ALA A 45 -10.74 12.95 -15.19
N GLN A 46 -9.86 12.24 -14.47
CA GLN A 46 -8.51 11.89 -14.89
C GLN A 46 -8.37 10.40 -15.26
N LEU A 47 -9.41 9.58 -15.04
CA LEU A 47 -9.37 8.15 -15.32
C LEU A 47 -9.70 7.88 -16.79
N SER A 48 -8.95 6.98 -17.40
CA SER A 48 -9.31 6.27 -18.63
C SER A 48 -10.21 5.06 -18.33
N ASP A 49 -10.80 4.48 -19.37
CA ASP A 49 -11.56 3.24 -19.25
C ASP A 49 -10.68 2.07 -18.73
N GLU A 50 -9.40 2.06 -19.08
CA GLU A 50 -8.44 1.06 -18.59
C GLU A 50 -8.15 1.23 -17.08
N ASP A 51 -8.09 2.48 -16.60
CA ASP A 51 -7.96 2.74 -15.17
C ASP A 51 -9.19 2.25 -14.41
N ALA A 52 -10.39 2.52 -14.93
CA ALA A 52 -11.62 2.02 -14.34
C ALA A 52 -11.73 0.49 -14.34
N GLU A 53 -11.28 -0.17 -15.41
CA GLU A 53 -11.24 -1.64 -15.47
C GLU A 53 -10.30 -2.19 -14.39
N PHE A 54 -9.08 -1.65 -14.27
CA PHE A 54 -8.15 -2.01 -13.20
C PHE A 54 -8.76 -1.84 -11.80
N LEU A 55 -9.40 -0.69 -11.56
CA LEU A 55 -10.03 -0.38 -10.28
C LEU A 55 -11.21 -1.32 -9.98
N ALA A 56 -12.00 -1.69 -10.98
CA ALA A 56 -13.12 -2.60 -10.84
C ALA A 56 -12.65 -4.04 -10.54
N GLU A 57 -11.61 -4.53 -11.23
CA GLU A 57 -10.97 -5.81 -10.92
C GLU A 57 -10.43 -5.83 -9.47
N ALA A 58 -9.73 -4.78 -9.06
CA ALA A 58 -9.21 -4.66 -7.71
C ALA A 58 -10.32 -4.59 -6.65
N ALA A 59 -11.43 -3.90 -6.95
CA ALA A 59 -12.58 -3.77 -6.05
C ALA A 59 -13.32 -5.11 -5.86
N GLU A 60 -13.41 -5.93 -6.91
CA GLU A 60 -13.95 -7.28 -6.81
C GLU A 60 -13.13 -8.14 -5.84
N GLU A 61 -11.79 -8.13 -6.00
CA GLU A 61 -10.88 -8.87 -5.13
C GLU A 61 -10.92 -8.37 -3.68
N ALA A 62 -10.97 -7.04 -3.49
CA ALA A 62 -11.10 -6.43 -2.17
C ALA A 62 -12.42 -6.83 -1.50
N ALA A 63 -13.53 -6.79 -2.23
CA ALA A 63 -14.86 -7.11 -1.73
C ALA A 63 -14.99 -8.58 -1.28
N ALA A 64 -14.23 -9.50 -1.87
CA ALA A 64 -14.21 -10.90 -1.47
C ALA A 64 -13.65 -11.12 -0.05
N GLY A 65 -12.81 -10.21 0.45
CA GLY A 65 -12.23 -10.28 1.80
C GLY A 65 -12.80 -9.28 2.81
N LEU A 66 -13.54 -8.28 2.36
CA LEU A 66 -14.22 -7.31 3.23
C LEU A 66 -15.49 -7.91 3.88
N PRO A 67 -15.78 -7.54 5.13
CA PRO A 67 -17.04 -7.90 5.77
C PRO A 67 -18.24 -7.20 5.09
N GLU A 68 -19.38 -7.88 5.03
CA GLU A 68 -20.64 -7.24 4.64
C GLU A 68 -21.21 -6.44 5.83
N ILE A 69 -21.45 -5.15 5.62
CA ILE A 69 -22.07 -4.24 6.57
C ILE A 69 -23.51 -3.96 6.16
N GLY A 70 -24.39 -4.93 6.39
CA GLY A 70 -25.84 -4.71 6.41
C GLY A 70 -26.41 -4.09 5.13
N GLN A 71 -27.05 -2.93 5.26
CA GLN A 71 -27.79 -2.28 4.17
C GLN A 71 -26.87 -1.62 3.14
N PRO A 72 -27.26 -1.58 1.85
CA PRO A 72 -26.52 -0.83 0.84
C PRO A 72 -26.37 0.65 1.23
N MET A 73 -25.16 1.16 1.16
CA MET A 73 -24.86 2.57 1.27
C MET A 73 -25.23 3.30 -0.02
N ALA A 74 -25.88 4.43 0.16
CA ALA A 74 -26.20 5.32 -0.93
C ALA A 74 -24.97 6.17 -1.26
N PHE A 75 -24.26 5.81 -2.33
CA PHE A 75 -23.29 6.71 -2.93
C PHE A 75 -24.05 7.66 -3.86
N ASN A 76 -24.63 8.71 -3.30
CA ASN A 76 -25.56 9.58 -4.05
C ASN A 76 -24.93 10.24 -5.29
N GLU A 77 -23.59 10.25 -5.42
CA GLU A 77 -22.85 10.88 -6.52
C GLU A 77 -21.60 10.08 -6.93
N VAL A 78 -21.76 8.88 -7.50
CA VAL A 78 -20.64 8.14 -8.11
C VAL A 78 -20.55 8.44 -9.60
N PRO A 79 -19.43 8.98 -10.10
CA PRO A 79 -19.18 9.16 -11.53
C PRO A 79 -19.40 7.87 -12.31
N GLY A 80 -19.97 7.95 -13.52
CA GLY A 80 -20.31 6.78 -14.33
C GLY A 80 -19.17 5.77 -14.48
N ILE A 81 -17.95 6.27 -14.71
CA ILE A 81 -16.72 5.49 -14.85
C ILE A 81 -16.34 4.69 -13.58
N LEU A 82 -16.81 5.11 -12.40
CA LEU A 82 -16.59 4.44 -11.11
C LEU A 82 -17.77 3.59 -10.63
N GLN A 83 -18.89 3.55 -11.36
CA GLN A 83 -20.03 2.68 -11.03
C GLN A 83 -19.65 1.18 -10.94
N PRO A 84 -18.77 0.64 -11.82
CA PRO A 84 -18.28 -0.74 -11.70
C PRO A 84 -17.44 -1.01 -10.43
N VAL A 85 -16.88 0.02 -9.81
CA VAL A 85 -16.20 -0.08 -8.50
C VAL A 85 -17.24 -0.05 -7.39
N ALA A 86 -18.17 0.92 -7.43
CA ALA A 86 -19.20 1.10 -6.40
C ALA A 86 -20.07 -0.14 -6.20
N ARG A 87 -20.40 -0.88 -7.26
CA ARG A 87 -21.22 -2.10 -7.16
C ARG A 87 -20.66 -3.15 -6.21
N PHE A 88 -19.34 -3.27 -6.09
CA PHE A 88 -18.70 -4.24 -5.20
C PHE A 88 -18.73 -3.78 -3.73
N PHE A 89 -18.70 -2.47 -3.53
CA PHE A 89 -18.56 -1.82 -2.24
C PHE A 89 -19.86 -1.35 -1.60
N ALA A 90 -20.96 -1.33 -2.34
CA ALA A 90 -22.26 -0.81 -1.89
C ALA A 90 -22.69 -1.36 -0.51
N ARG A 91 -22.31 -2.58 -0.13
CA ARG A 91 -22.67 -3.18 1.17
C ARG A 91 -21.47 -3.42 2.10
N ARG A 92 -20.33 -2.78 1.83
CA ARG A 92 -19.04 -3.12 2.46
C ARG A 92 -18.30 -1.90 3.00
N ILE A 93 -18.30 -0.77 2.28
CA ILE A 93 -17.54 0.43 2.66
C ILE A 93 -18.23 1.73 2.26
N ASP A 94 -18.01 2.79 3.03
CA ASP A 94 -18.64 4.09 2.79
C ASP A 94 -17.96 4.88 1.67
N ALA A 95 -18.51 6.06 1.34
CA ALA A 95 -17.99 6.92 0.28
C ALA A 95 -16.56 7.41 0.55
N GLY A 96 -16.17 7.57 1.82
CA GLY A 96 -14.82 7.99 2.21
C GLY A 96 -13.81 6.88 1.97
N LEU A 97 -14.13 5.65 2.36
CA LEU A 97 -13.31 4.48 2.07
C LEU A 97 -13.28 4.14 0.57
N MET A 98 -14.36 4.39 -0.16
CA MET A 98 -14.35 4.27 -1.62
C MET A 98 -13.41 5.30 -2.27
N LEU A 99 -13.47 6.56 -1.83
CA LEU A 99 -12.55 7.61 -2.29
C LEU A 99 -11.10 7.26 -1.98
N LEU A 100 -10.82 6.79 -0.76
CA LEU A 100 -9.51 6.29 -0.35
C LEU A 100 -9.05 5.16 -1.29
N PHE A 101 -9.87 4.12 -1.46
CA PHE A 101 -9.53 2.97 -2.30
C PHE A 101 -9.16 3.40 -3.73
N VAL A 102 -10.01 4.22 -4.36
CA VAL A 102 -9.78 4.68 -5.74
C VAL A 102 -8.49 5.51 -5.81
N SER A 103 -8.24 6.39 -4.82
CA SER A 103 -7.04 7.23 -4.78
C SER A 103 -5.75 6.40 -4.66
N GLU A 104 -5.71 5.47 -3.70
CA GLU A 104 -4.54 4.62 -3.44
C GLU A 104 -4.26 3.69 -4.62
N LEU A 105 -5.30 3.03 -5.16
CA LEU A 105 -5.12 2.08 -6.26
C LEU A 105 -4.79 2.78 -7.59
N ASN A 106 -5.22 4.03 -7.79
CA ASN A 106 -4.76 4.82 -8.93
C ASN A 106 -3.25 5.08 -8.86
N GLN A 107 -2.72 5.43 -7.68
CA GLN A 107 -1.26 5.59 -7.49
C GLN A 107 -0.52 4.26 -7.69
N VAL A 108 -1.09 3.14 -7.22
CA VAL A 108 -0.55 1.80 -7.48
C VAL A 108 -0.51 1.48 -8.96
N LYS A 109 -1.58 1.70 -9.72
CA LYS A 109 -1.59 1.48 -11.18
C LYS A 109 -0.52 2.33 -11.86
N ARG A 110 -0.49 3.63 -11.59
CA ARG A 110 0.51 4.55 -12.15
C ARG A 110 1.94 4.08 -11.87
N TYR A 111 2.24 3.67 -10.64
CA TYR A 111 3.55 3.09 -10.31
C TYR A 111 3.85 1.80 -11.12
N LEU A 112 2.87 0.91 -11.28
CA LEU A 112 3.05 -0.36 -11.99
C LEU A 112 3.23 -0.17 -13.50
N ASP A 113 2.56 0.80 -14.10
CA ASP A 113 2.50 0.95 -15.57
C ASP A 113 3.45 2.03 -16.11
N GLU A 114 3.78 3.08 -15.33
CA GLU A 114 4.67 4.16 -15.77
C GLU A 114 6.14 3.88 -15.39
N ASP A 115 6.91 3.29 -16.31
CA ASP A 115 8.31 2.88 -16.05
C ASP A 115 9.23 4.02 -15.60
N VAL A 116 9.06 5.22 -16.15
CA VAL A 116 9.85 6.40 -15.76
C VAL A 116 9.52 6.82 -14.33
N LEU A 117 8.24 6.79 -13.95
CA LEU A 117 7.80 7.11 -12.60
C LEU A 117 8.32 6.08 -11.61
N ALA A 118 8.17 4.78 -11.93
CA ALA A 118 8.65 3.69 -11.10
C ALA A 118 10.15 3.78 -10.85
N SER A 119 10.94 4.02 -11.90
CA SER A 119 12.40 4.14 -11.80
C SER A 119 12.82 5.29 -10.88
N LYS A 120 12.16 6.46 -10.98
CA LYS A 120 12.42 7.60 -10.09
C LYS A 120 12.05 7.30 -8.64
N ILE A 121 10.90 6.65 -8.42
CA ILE A 121 10.45 6.25 -7.07
C ILE A 121 11.42 5.23 -6.46
N GLN A 122 11.78 4.19 -7.21
CA GLN A 122 12.70 3.14 -6.76
C GLN A 122 14.08 3.72 -6.44
N GLN A 123 14.60 4.64 -7.27
CA GLN A 123 15.87 5.31 -7.00
C GLN A 123 15.84 6.10 -5.69
N ARG A 124 14.77 6.87 -5.42
CA ARG A 124 14.63 7.63 -4.16
C ARG A 124 14.60 6.74 -2.92
N VAL A 125 14.00 5.55 -3.03
CA VAL A 125 14.00 4.57 -1.93
C VAL A 125 15.37 3.93 -1.79
N LEU A 126 16.00 3.56 -2.91
CA LEU A 126 17.34 2.98 -2.94
C LEU A 126 18.38 3.92 -2.30
N ASP A 127 18.30 5.22 -2.57
CA ASP A 127 19.19 6.25 -1.98
C ASP A 127 19.08 6.35 -0.44
N LYS A 128 18.04 5.77 0.18
CA LYS A 128 17.87 5.70 1.64
C LYS A 128 18.30 4.37 2.24
N ILE A 129 18.54 3.35 1.41
CA ILE A 129 18.97 2.04 1.87
C ILE A 129 20.50 2.00 1.91
N THR A 130 21.04 1.64 3.07
CA THR A 130 22.47 1.48 3.33
C THR A 130 22.76 0.06 3.83
N GLU A 131 24.04 -0.32 3.91
CA GLU A 131 24.45 -1.61 4.49
C GLU A 131 24.04 -1.76 5.98
N GLU A 132 23.81 -0.65 6.68
CA GLU A 132 23.35 -0.64 8.07
C GLU A 132 21.84 -0.87 8.20
N THR A 133 21.08 -0.77 7.09
CA THR A 133 19.61 -0.89 7.10
C THR A 133 19.17 -2.26 7.60
N LYS A 134 18.47 -2.29 8.75
CA LYS A 134 17.95 -3.53 9.35
C LYS A 134 16.50 -3.81 8.99
N VAL A 135 15.71 -2.76 8.80
CA VAL A 135 14.27 -2.85 8.58
C VAL A 135 13.87 -1.88 7.48
N VAL A 136 13.09 -2.37 6.52
CA VAL A 136 12.34 -1.54 5.58
C VAL A 136 10.86 -1.68 5.93
N VAL A 137 10.17 -0.55 6.09
CA VAL A 137 8.72 -0.51 6.36
C VAL A 137 8.03 0.10 5.15
N GLY A 138 7.08 -0.62 4.56
CA GLY A 138 6.27 -0.14 3.44
C GLY A 138 4.79 -0.15 3.80
N HIS A 139 4.12 0.99 3.66
CA HIS A 139 2.67 1.13 3.88
C HIS A 139 1.95 1.45 2.58
N SER A 140 0.77 0.87 2.36
CA SER A 140 -0.01 1.03 1.12
C SER A 140 0.86 0.79 -0.12
N LEU A 141 0.89 1.71 -1.09
CA LEU A 141 1.81 1.75 -2.23
C LEU A 141 3.28 1.52 -1.83
N GLY A 142 3.72 2.06 -0.70
CA GLY A 142 5.07 1.87 -0.19
C GLY A 142 5.44 0.40 0.06
N SER A 143 4.47 -0.48 0.32
CA SER A 143 4.72 -1.93 0.38
C SER A 143 5.08 -2.53 -0.98
N VAL A 144 4.41 -2.09 -2.05
CA VAL A 144 4.68 -2.48 -3.43
C VAL A 144 6.04 -1.95 -3.87
N VAL A 145 6.30 -0.67 -3.61
CA VAL A 145 7.58 -0.01 -3.91
C VAL A 145 8.72 -0.71 -3.20
N ALA A 146 8.60 -0.98 -1.90
CA ALA A 146 9.64 -1.67 -1.14
C ALA A 146 9.92 -3.06 -1.70
N TYR A 147 8.87 -3.84 -1.99
CA TYR A 147 9.02 -5.17 -2.60
C TYR A 147 9.76 -5.10 -3.93
N GLU A 148 9.32 -4.22 -4.85
CA GLU A 148 9.91 -4.07 -6.18
C GLU A 148 11.34 -3.54 -6.11
N THR A 149 11.64 -2.53 -5.30
CA THR A 149 12.99 -2.00 -5.15
C THR A 149 13.95 -3.09 -4.66
N ILE A 150 13.57 -3.87 -3.64
CA ILE A 150 14.44 -4.93 -3.11
C ILE A 150 14.65 -6.02 -4.17
N ALA A 151 13.59 -6.45 -4.86
CA ALA A 151 13.66 -7.52 -5.85
C ALA A 151 14.41 -7.11 -7.14
N VAL A 152 14.08 -5.96 -7.72
CA VAL A 152 14.68 -5.44 -8.97
C VAL A 152 16.17 -5.14 -8.79
N HIS A 153 16.54 -4.51 -7.67
CA HIS A 153 17.94 -4.19 -7.36
C HIS A 153 18.68 -5.30 -6.61
N LYS A 154 18.05 -6.47 -6.39
CA LYS A 154 18.62 -7.65 -5.73
C LYS A 154 19.21 -7.34 -4.35
N LEU A 155 18.57 -6.45 -3.61
CA LEU A 155 19.02 -6.04 -2.28
C LEU A 155 18.90 -7.20 -1.29
N ARG A 156 19.68 -7.14 -0.22
CA ARG A 156 19.60 -8.08 0.91
C ARG A 156 19.22 -7.33 2.17
N ILE A 157 17.92 -7.33 2.49
CA ILE A 157 17.40 -6.62 3.67
C ILE A 157 17.07 -7.63 4.78
N PRO A 158 17.49 -7.42 6.03
CA PRO A 158 17.18 -8.36 7.10
C PRO A 158 15.67 -8.53 7.35
N THR A 159 14.93 -7.42 7.37
CA THR A 159 13.49 -7.43 7.67
C THR A 159 12.71 -6.49 6.76
N LEU A 160 11.62 -6.99 6.17
CA LEU A 160 10.57 -6.19 5.54
C LEU A 160 9.30 -6.24 6.38
N VAL A 161 8.73 -5.07 6.67
CA VAL A 161 7.42 -4.94 7.31
C VAL A 161 6.47 -4.25 6.34
N THR A 162 5.38 -4.91 5.98
CA THR A 162 4.34 -4.32 5.13
C THR A 162 3.09 -4.03 5.95
N LEU A 163 2.52 -2.84 5.76
CA LEU A 163 1.35 -2.34 6.49
C LEU A 163 0.25 -1.98 5.48
N GLY A 164 -0.95 -2.53 5.62
CA GLY A 164 -2.07 -2.21 4.71
C GLY A 164 -1.72 -2.45 3.23
N SER A 165 -1.13 -3.60 2.91
CA SER A 165 -0.51 -3.84 1.59
C SER A 165 -1.52 -4.31 0.53
N PRO A 166 -1.54 -3.70 -0.67
CA PRO A 166 -2.33 -4.19 -1.81
C PRO A 166 -1.67 -5.36 -2.55
N LEU A 167 -0.50 -5.85 -2.10
CA LEU A 167 0.17 -7.02 -2.68
C LEU A 167 -0.66 -8.31 -2.59
N GLY A 168 -1.75 -8.32 -1.80
CA GLY A 168 -2.68 -9.44 -1.76
C GLY A 168 -3.52 -9.58 -3.04
N MET A 169 -3.61 -8.52 -3.84
CA MET A 169 -4.43 -8.48 -5.06
C MET A 169 -3.69 -9.12 -6.25
N LYS A 170 -4.36 -10.01 -6.98
CA LYS A 170 -3.85 -10.57 -8.24
C LYS A 170 -3.72 -9.47 -9.29
N THR A 171 -4.66 -8.53 -9.33
CA THR A 171 -4.63 -7.36 -10.21
C THR A 171 -3.36 -6.51 -10.04
N VAL A 172 -2.83 -6.41 -8.82
CA VAL A 172 -1.54 -5.77 -8.52
C VAL A 172 -0.39 -6.71 -8.85
N THR A 173 -0.43 -7.94 -8.33
CA THR A 173 0.73 -8.84 -8.42
C THR A 173 1.04 -9.34 -9.82
N LYS A 174 0.06 -9.38 -10.73
CA LYS A 174 0.28 -9.74 -12.15
C LYS A 174 1.09 -8.67 -12.93
N ARG A 175 1.21 -7.46 -12.39
CA ARG A 175 1.89 -6.31 -13.02
C ARG A 175 3.25 -5.97 -12.39
N LEU A 176 3.69 -6.73 -11.38
CA LEU A 176 4.99 -6.51 -10.73
C LEU A 176 6.15 -6.74 -11.70
N ARG A 177 7.04 -5.76 -11.88
CA ARG A 177 8.17 -5.86 -12.80
C ARG A 177 9.12 -6.98 -12.39
N ALA A 178 9.29 -7.20 -11.09
CA ALA A 178 10.10 -8.28 -10.56
C ALA A 178 9.60 -9.68 -11.00
N LYS A 179 8.28 -9.85 -11.20
CA LYS A 179 7.70 -11.11 -11.68
C LYS A 179 7.77 -11.26 -13.20
N LEU A 180 7.84 -10.15 -13.94
CA LEU A 180 7.91 -10.13 -15.40
C LEU A 180 9.35 -10.32 -15.93
N ALA A 181 10.36 -10.21 -15.08
CA ALA A 181 11.75 -10.43 -15.47
C ALA A 181 12.01 -11.92 -15.83
N VAL A 182 12.51 -12.17 -17.05
CA VAL A 182 12.59 -13.47 -17.76
C VAL A 182 13.49 -14.54 -17.10
N ASN A 183 14.03 -14.30 -15.90
CA ASN A 183 14.86 -15.28 -15.17
C ASN A 183 14.49 -15.41 -13.68
N ALA A 184 13.23 -15.13 -13.30
CA ALA A 184 12.75 -15.23 -11.92
C ALA A 184 12.56 -16.68 -11.45
N VAL A 185 13.64 -17.48 -11.48
CA VAL A 185 13.70 -18.80 -10.83
C VAL A 185 13.58 -18.67 -9.31
N ASP A 186 13.84 -17.46 -8.77
CA ASP A 186 13.64 -17.09 -7.37
C ASP A 186 12.42 -16.18 -7.17
N ALA A 187 11.25 -16.53 -7.72
CA ALA A 187 9.99 -15.80 -7.45
C ALA A 187 9.54 -15.83 -5.97
N GLY A 188 10.36 -16.36 -5.05
CA GLY A 188 10.14 -16.44 -3.62
C GLY A 188 11.04 -15.47 -2.84
N SER A 189 10.41 -14.65 -1.99
CA SER A 189 10.97 -13.61 -1.10
C SER A 189 11.83 -12.55 -1.80
N PRO A 190 11.54 -11.24 -1.69
CA PRO A 190 12.19 -10.17 -2.46
C PRO A 190 13.70 -9.96 -2.21
N GLY A 191 14.39 -10.87 -1.52
CA GLY A 191 15.76 -10.66 -1.01
C GLY A 191 15.78 -10.39 0.50
N VAL A 192 14.74 -10.81 1.22
CA VAL A 192 14.61 -10.56 2.66
C VAL A 192 14.71 -11.82 3.49
N ARG A 193 15.34 -11.72 4.67
CA ARG A 193 15.44 -12.82 5.63
C ARG A 193 14.12 -13.06 6.36
N SER A 194 13.40 -11.99 6.67
CA SER A 194 12.08 -12.05 7.29
C SER A 194 11.13 -11.02 6.69
N TRP A 195 9.87 -11.42 6.54
CA TRP A 195 8.81 -10.54 6.04
C TRP A 195 7.58 -10.70 6.93
N THR A 196 7.21 -9.64 7.64
CA THR A 196 5.94 -9.56 8.38
C THR A 196 4.98 -8.66 7.63
N ASN A 197 3.76 -9.14 7.37
CA ASN A 197 2.68 -8.34 6.82
C ASN A 197 1.61 -8.11 7.89
N ILE A 198 1.17 -6.86 8.05
CA ILE A 198 0.17 -6.47 9.05
C ILE A 198 -0.93 -5.72 8.33
N TYR A 199 -2.17 -6.20 8.45
CA TYR A 199 -3.31 -5.61 7.75
C TYR A 199 -4.57 -5.61 8.61
N ASP A 200 -5.42 -4.61 8.42
CA ASP A 200 -6.79 -4.63 8.93
C ASP A 200 -7.69 -5.33 7.91
N LYS A 201 -8.62 -6.17 8.38
CA LYS A 201 -9.59 -6.84 7.50
C LYS A 201 -10.65 -5.87 6.96
N ALA A 202 -10.85 -4.72 7.61
CA ALA A 202 -11.71 -3.65 7.16
C ALA A 202 -11.01 -2.66 6.21
N ASP A 203 -9.71 -2.85 5.93
CA ASP A 203 -8.94 -2.01 5.02
C ASP A 203 -9.17 -2.44 3.57
N PRO A 204 -9.90 -1.65 2.74
CA PRO A 204 -10.23 -2.06 1.39
C PRO A 204 -9.01 -2.18 0.46
N VAL A 205 -7.87 -1.56 0.82
CA VAL A 205 -6.62 -1.68 0.05
C VAL A 205 -5.90 -2.99 0.37
N ALA A 206 -6.10 -3.54 1.58
CA ALA A 206 -5.40 -4.74 2.06
C ALA A 206 -6.31 -5.96 2.27
N SER A 207 -7.61 -5.84 2.00
CA SER A 207 -8.61 -6.86 2.28
C SER A 207 -8.55 -8.07 1.34
N ALA A 208 -7.83 -7.98 0.21
CA ALA A 208 -7.68 -9.09 -0.73
C ALA A 208 -7.04 -10.34 -0.09
N GLY A 209 -6.46 -10.20 1.11
CA GLY A 209 -6.16 -11.28 2.05
C GLY A 209 -4.67 -11.55 2.24
N ALA A 210 -4.35 -12.58 3.03
CA ALA A 210 -3.00 -12.86 3.52
C ALA A 210 -1.97 -13.04 2.39
N LEU A 211 -0.81 -12.38 2.54
CA LEU A 211 0.28 -12.44 1.54
C LEU A 211 0.94 -13.81 1.49
N LYS A 212 0.89 -14.60 2.57
CA LYS A 212 1.45 -15.95 2.63
C LYS A 212 0.92 -16.93 1.58
N ARG A 213 -0.25 -16.63 0.99
CA ARG A 213 -0.79 -17.42 -0.14
C ARG A 213 0.03 -17.27 -1.41
N LEU A 214 0.69 -16.13 -1.59
CA LEU A 214 1.56 -15.83 -2.72
C LEU A 214 3.04 -15.99 -2.37
N TRP A 215 3.40 -15.72 -1.11
CA TRP A 215 4.75 -15.84 -0.58
C TRP A 215 4.76 -16.65 0.72
N PRO A 216 4.93 -17.98 0.68
CA PRO A 216 4.76 -18.86 1.86
C PRO A 216 5.58 -18.51 3.10
N GLY A 217 6.69 -17.77 2.94
CA GLY A 217 7.55 -17.32 4.05
C GLY A 217 7.08 -16.03 4.76
N VAL A 218 5.96 -15.43 4.36
CA VAL A 218 5.42 -14.22 5.00
C VAL A 218 4.66 -14.56 6.28
N ASP A 219 4.96 -13.82 7.34
CA ASP A 219 4.23 -13.87 8.61
C ASP A 219 3.12 -12.81 8.63
N ASP A 220 1.88 -13.24 8.34
CA ASP A 220 0.70 -12.38 8.28
C ASP A 220 0.03 -12.21 9.65
N TRP A 221 -0.23 -10.95 10.02
CA TRP A 221 -0.96 -10.54 11.20
C TRP A 221 -2.13 -9.65 10.85
N THR A 222 -3.24 -9.82 11.57
CA THR A 222 -4.39 -8.92 11.46
C THR A 222 -4.49 -8.00 12.66
N VAL A 223 -4.90 -6.75 12.43
CA VAL A 223 -5.14 -5.74 13.47
C VAL A 223 -6.50 -5.08 13.26
N GLU A 224 -6.97 -4.34 14.25
CA GLU A 224 -8.19 -3.53 14.17
C GLU A 224 -7.82 -2.05 14.32
N ASN A 225 -7.98 -1.26 13.27
CA ASN A 225 -7.66 0.16 13.15
C ASN A 225 -8.94 1.04 13.26
N ASP A 226 -10.03 0.49 13.79
CA ASP A 226 -11.32 1.15 14.00
C ASP A 226 -11.86 1.85 12.73
N ASN A 227 -12.21 3.14 12.82
CA ASN A 227 -12.79 3.93 11.75
C ASN A 227 -11.79 4.44 10.71
N GLU A 228 -10.49 4.12 10.83
CA GLU A 228 -9.46 4.51 9.87
C GLU A 228 -8.60 3.30 9.49
N PRO A 229 -9.19 2.29 8.84
CA PRO A 229 -8.59 0.96 8.68
C PRO A 229 -7.25 0.98 7.93
N HIS A 230 -7.04 1.98 7.08
CA HIS A 230 -5.83 2.16 6.27
C HIS A 230 -4.81 3.16 6.84
N SER A 231 -5.04 3.71 8.05
CA SER A 231 -4.16 4.76 8.61
C SER A 231 -2.78 4.23 9.02
N ILE A 232 -1.72 4.84 8.47
CA ILE A 232 -0.33 4.53 8.84
C ILE A 232 -0.08 4.76 10.33
N GLU A 233 -0.63 5.82 10.91
CA GLU A 233 -0.47 6.13 12.33
C GLU A 233 -1.05 5.00 13.20
N ARG A 234 -2.24 4.50 12.82
CA ARG A 234 -2.87 3.40 13.56
C ARG A 234 -2.11 2.11 13.43
N TYR A 235 -1.63 1.77 12.23
CA TYR A 235 -0.77 0.61 12.01
C TYR A 235 0.51 0.69 12.84
N LEU A 236 1.20 1.84 12.87
CA LEU A 236 2.43 2.03 13.65
C LEU A 236 2.19 1.95 15.16
N ASN A 237 1.00 2.34 15.63
CA ASN A 237 0.63 2.24 17.04
C ASN A 237 0.22 0.82 17.50
N LYS A 238 0.22 -0.18 16.61
CA LYS A 238 -0.08 -1.56 17.01
C LYS A 238 1.12 -2.21 17.69
N LYS A 239 0.84 -2.94 18.78
CA LYS A 239 1.85 -3.69 19.55
C LYS A 239 2.66 -4.65 18.68
N ILE A 240 2.02 -5.31 17.71
CA ILE A 240 2.69 -6.22 16.80
C ILE A 240 3.70 -5.49 15.90
N THR A 241 3.33 -4.33 15.36
CA THR A 241 4.23 -3.48 14.56
C THR A 241 5.47 -3.08 15.36
N GLY A 242 5.27 -2.55 16.57
CA GLY A 242 6.38 -2.18 17.46
C GLY A 242 7.26 -3.37 17.85
N LYS A 243 6.66 -4.53 18.15
CA LYS A 243 7.40 -5.75 18.47
C LYS A 243 8.27 -6.22 17.31
N THR A 244 7.71 -6.24 16.09
CA THR A 244 8.42 -6.69 14.89
C THR A 244 9.60 -5.78 14.59
N ILE A 245 9.38 -4.46 14.56
CA ILE A 245 10.46 -3.48 14.31
C ILE A 245 11.52 -3.58 15.42
N GLY A 246 11.10 -3.56 16.69
CA GLY A 246 12.02 -3.59 17.83
C GLY A 246 12.83 -4.89 17.97
N SER A 247 12.34 -6.02 17.45
CA SER A 247 13.09 -7.28 17.45
C SER A 247 14.13 -7.34 16.33
N ALA A 248 13.92 -6.59 15.25
CA ALA A 248 14.82 -6.57 14.09
C ALA A 248 15.97 -5.56 14.24
N THR A 249 15.88 -4.64 15.19
CA THR A 249 16.90 -3.60 15.48
C THR A 249 17.80 -3.93 16.66
N GLN A 250 17.65 -5.10 17.28
CA GLN A 250 18.48 -5.60 18.39
C GLN A 250 19.72 -6.34 17.90
#